data_AF-A0A970SZI7-F1
#
_entry.id   AF-A0A970SZI7-F1
#
_cell.length_a   1.000
_cell.length_b   1.000
_cell.length_c   1.000
_cell.angle_alpha   90.00
_cell.angle_beta   90.00
_cell.angle_gamma   90.00
#
_symmetry.space_group_name_H-M   'P 1'
#
loop_
_entity.id
_entity.type
_entity.pdbx_description
1 polymer ?
#
loop_
_entity_poly.entity_id
_entity_poly.type
_entity_poly.pdbx_seq_one_letter_code
_entity_poly.pdbx_strand_id
1 'polypeptide(L)'
;MDLLDVYDRLPTGRYCSGCHACAIRCSGDVPAAAEEWERMEYYLRHRIPPSELQRLLGESKSYQVAAGYSIELCPLYDMKAKSCAVYPVRPLICRMLGFVEWMPCPIERPLPVATEGLEWMRQYAAMNPRPIPRWVADSGLSIRRQAPTDQSEVARWAS
;
A
#
# COMPACT_ATOMS: atom_id res chain seq x y z
N MET A 1 -13.51 -13.41 -12.37
CA MET A 1 -13.14 -13.63 -10.96
C MET A 1 -13.99 -12.71 -10.13
N ASP A 2 -14.66 -13.21 -9.10
CA ASP A 2 -15.22 -12.33 -8.08
C ASP A 2 -14.11 -12.02 -7.06
N LEU A 3 -13.69 -10.76 -6.98
CA LEU A 3 -12.66 -10.33 -6.04
C LEU A 3 -13.11 -10.52 -4.59
N LEU A 4 -14.41 -10.40 -4.32
CA LEU A 4 -14.96 -10.56 -2.97
C LEU A 4 -14.81 -12.01 -2.50
N ASP A 5 -15.08 -12.98 -3.38
CA ASP A 5 -14.87 -14.40 -3.08
C ASP A 5 -13.42 -14.71 -2.71
N VAL A 6 -12.46 -14.10 -3.41
CA VAL A 6 -11.04 -14.29 -3.09
C VAL A 6 -10.68 -13.61 -1.77
N TYR A 7 -11.24 -12.43 -1.50
CA TYR A 7 -11.00 -11.71 -0.24
C TYR A 7 -11.53 -12.47 0.96
N ASP A 8 -12.68 -13.12 0.85
CA ASP A 8 -13.28 -13.92 1.94
C ASP A 8 -12.45 -15.17 2.24
N ARG A 9 -11.74 -15.71 1.23
CA ARG A 9 -10.80 -16.84 1.39
C ARG A 9 -9.48 -16.44 2.01
N LEU A 10 -9.12 -15.15 2.02
CA LEU A 10 -7.94 -14.62 2.69
C LEU A 10 -8.33 -14.10 4.08
N PRO A 11 -8.09 -14.84 5.18
CA PRO A 11 -8.64 -14.52 6.51
C PRO A 11 -7.90 -13.36 7.21
N THR A 12 -7.64 -12.26 6.49
CA THR A 12 -6.88 -11.10 6.95
C THR A 12 -7.50 -10.47 8.19
N GLY A 13 -8.84 -10.48 8.33
CA GLY A 13 -9.52 -9.95 9.50
C GLY A 13 -9.22 -10.75 10.77
N ARG A 14 -9.11 -12.08 10.66
CA ARG A 14 -8.82 -12.96 11.81
C ARG A 14 -7.36 -12.88 12.24
N TYR A 15 -6.44 -12.89 11.28
CA TYR A 15 -5.01 -13.06 11.59
C TYR A 15 -4.20 -11.77 11.53
N CYS A 16 -4.69 -10.73 10.86
CA CYS A 16 -3.92 -9.50 10.63
C CYS A 16 -4.60 -8.25 11.20
N SER A 17 -5.65 -8.40 12.03
CA SER A 17 -6.32 -7.29 12.71
C SER A 17 -5.32 -6.44 13.50
N GLY A 18 -5.33 -5.12 13.27
CA GLY A 18 -4.42 -4.16 13.89
C GLY A 18 -2.94 -4.30 13.51
N CYS A 19 -2.57 -5.26 12.66
CA CYS A 19 -1.18 -5.50 12.27
C CYS A 19 -0.84 -4.82 10.95
N HIS A 20 -0.03 -3.76 11.00
CA HIS A 20 0.42 -3.03 9.83
C HIS A 20 1.84 -3.40 9.38
N ALA A 21 2.43 -4.47 9.92
CA ALA A 21 3.83 -4.83 9.64
C ALA A 21 4.10 -5.11 8.15
N CYS A 22 3.09 -5.51 7.37
CA CYS A 22 3.21 -5.64 5.91
C CYS A 22 3.55 -4.32 5.20
N ALA A 23 3.29 -3.17 5.83
CA ALA A 23 3.59 -1.87 5.27
C ALA A 23 5.10 -1.61 5.11
N ILE A 24 5.97 -2.39 5.76
CA ILE A 24 7.42 -2.36 5.48
C ILE A 24 7.76 -2.82 4.05
N ARG A 25 6.86 -3.60 3.43
CA ARG A 25 6.99 -4.10 2.05
C ARG A 25 6.28 -3.21 1.04
N CYS A 26 5.81 -2.03 1.46
CA CYS A 26 5.14 -1.11 0.56
C CYS A 26 6.11 -0.65 -0.54
N SER A 27 5.67 -0.68 -1.79
CA SER A 27 6.42 -0.18 -2.94
C SER A 27 5.62 0.89 -3.67
N GLY A 28 6.30 1.76 -4.41
CA GLY A 28 5.65 2.81 -5.21
C GLY A 28 4.63 2.25 -6.20
N ASP A 29 4.92 1.12 -6.85
CA ASP A 29 4.13 0.60 -7.97
C ASP A 29 3.17 -0.54 -7.61
N VAL A 30 2.61 -0.53 -6.39
CA VAL A 30 1.59 -1.53 -6.00
C VAL A 30 0.44 -1.51 -7.03
N PRO A 31 0.13 -2.65 -7.68
CA PRO A 31 -0.95 -2.71 -8.68
C PRO A 31 -2.31 -2.82 -7.99
N ALA A 32 -3.30 -2.11 -8.52
CA ALA A 32 -4.70 -2.19 -8.13
C ALA A 32 -5.60 -2.32 -9.37
N ALA A 33 -6.56 -3.24 -9.34
CA ALA A 33 -7.64 -3.28 -10.33
C ALA A 33 -8.60 -2.08 -10.16
N ALA A 34 -9.38 -1.77 -11.19
CA ALA A 34 -10.28 -0.61 -11.17
C ALA A 34 -11.28 -0.68 -10.01
N GLU A 35 -11.89 -1.84 -9.80
CA GLU A 35 -12.88 -2.06 -8.74
C GLU A 35 -12.25 -2.01 -7.33
N GLU A 36 -10.95 -2.26 -7.20
CA GLU A 36 -10.22 -2.09 -5.95
C GLU A 36 -9.90 -0.63 -5.70
N TRP A 37 -9.51 0.10 -6.75
CA TRP A 37 -9.30 1.54 -6.68
C TRP A 37 -10.57 2.26 -6.25
N GLU A 38 -11.73 1.96 -6.85
CA GLU A 38 -13.01 2.58 -6.47
C GLU A 38 -13.30 2.42 -4.97
N ARG A 39 -13.02 1.24 -4.41
CA ARG A 39 -13.17 0.98 -2.96
C ARG A 39 -12.17 1.76 -2.13
N MET A 40 -10.91 1.81 -2.57
CA MET A 40 -9.86 2.59 -1.90
C MET A 40 -10.18 4.08 -1.92
N GLU A 41 -10.55 4.63 -3.07
CA GLU A 41 -10.93 6.03 -3.24
C GLU A 41 -12.14 6.39 -2.38
N TYR A 42 -13.18 5.56 -2.38
CA TYR A 42 -14.33 5.75 -1.52
C TYR A 42 -13.91 5.79 -0.04
N TYR A 43 -13.07 4.85 0.40
CA TYR A 43 -12.54 4.83 1.77
C TYR A 43 -11.73 6.10 2.08
N LEU A 44 -10.80 6.50 1.20
CA LEU A 44 -9.99 7.70 1.39
C LEU A 44 -10.86 8.96 1.54
N ARG A 45 -11.89 9.12 0.70
CA ARG A 45 -12.77 10.30 0.72
C ARG A 45 -13.73 10.36 1.91
N HIS A 46 -14.18 9.20 2.41
CA HIS A 46 -15.27 9.14 3.40
C HIS A 46 -14.85 8.67 4.78
N ARG A 47 -13.67 8.05 4.92
CA ARG A 47 -13.18 7.47 6.19
C ARG A 47 -11.92 8.14 6.70
N ILE A 48 -11.24 8.95 5.87
CA ILE A 48 -10.07 9.73 6.28
C ILE A 48 -10.45 11.22 6.30
N PRO A 49 -10.19 11.95 7.40
CA PRO A 49 -10.40 13.39 7.46
C PRO A 49 -9.68 14.12 6.30
N PRO A 50 -10.29 15.14 5.65
CA PRO A 50 -9.67 15.81 4.51
C PRO A 50 -8.28 16.40 4.79
N SER A 51 -8.04 16.94 5.99
CA SER A 51 -6.74 17.46 6.40
C SER A 51 -5.69 16.36 6.55
N GLU A 52 -6.10 15.19 7.02
CA GLU A 52 -5.22 14.02 7.15
C GLU A 52 -4.89 13.41 5.79
N LEU A 53 -5.88 13.33 4.88
CA LEU A 53 -5.69 12.88 3.51
C LEU A 53 -4.74 13.83 2.75
N GLN A 54 -4.92 15.14 2.91
CA GLN A 54 -4.04 16.14 2.31
C GLN A 54 -2.60 16.00 2.83
N ARG A 55 -2.42 15.80 4.15
CA ARG A 55 -1.11 15.51 4.74
C ARG A 55 -0.52 14.25 4.12
N LEU A 56 -1.24 13.13 4.17
CA LEU A 56 -0.81 11.82 3.68
C LEU A 56 -0.28 11.90 2.23
N LEU A 57 -1.04 12.52 1.34
CA LEU A 57 -0.69 12.66 -0.07
C LEU A 57 0.39 13.71 -0.33
N GLY A 58 0.68 14.58 0.63
CA GLY A 58 1.74 15.60 0.54
C GLY A 58 3.10 15.17 1.12
N GLU A 59 3.17 14.00 1.75
CA GLU A 59 4.43 13.46 2.29
C GLU A 59 5.40 13.05 1.20
N SER A 60 6.69 13.29 1.42
CA SER A 60 7.75 12.63 0.65
C SER A 60 7.68 11.11 0.88
N LYS A 61 7.53 10.35 -0.21
CA LYS A 61 7.51 8.88 -0.19
C LYS A 61 8.87 8.26 -0.49
N SER A 62 9.91 9.09 -0.55
CA SER A 62 11.27 8.63 -0.71
C SER A 62 11.82 8.12 0.62
N TYR A 63 12.28 6.88 0.64
CA TYR A 63 12.88 6.24 1.80
C TYR A 63 14.33 5.85 1.49
N GLN A 64 15.28 6.40 2.26
CA GLN A 64 16.69 6.11 2.08
C GLN A 64 17.02 4.74 2.68
N VAL A 65 17.45 3.81 1.82
CA VAL A 65 17.84 2.45 2.22
C VAL A 65 19.35 2.31 2.44
N ALA A 66 20.15 3.14 1.76
CA ALA A 66 21.59 3.24 1.93
C ALA A 66 22.11 4.60 1.45
N ALA A 67 23.40 4.89 1.66
CA ALA A 67 24.03 6.10 1.16
C ALA A 67 23.89 6.19 -0.37
N GLY A 68 23.16 7.20 -0.87
CA GLY A 68 22.90 7.37 -2.30
C GLY A 68 21.82 6.46 -2.90
N TYR A 69 21.14 5.64 -2.09
CA TYR A 69 20.07 4.75 -2.56
C TYR A 69 18.77 5.02 -1.82
N SER A 70 17.73 5.36 -2.58
CA SER A 70 16.38 5.56 -2.10
C SER A 70 15.40 4.68 -2.87
N ILE A 71 14.33 4.28 -2.19
CA ILE A 71 13.17 3.65 -2.81
C ILE A 71 11.97 4.59 -2.68
N GLU A 72 11.07 4.53 -3.65
CA GLU A 72 9.77 5.19 -3.55
C GLU A 72 8.75 4.22 -2.95
N LEU A 73 8.07 4.68 -1.91
CA LEU A 73 6.98 3.97 -1.25
C LEU A 73 5.64 4.33 -1.88
N CYS A 74 4.62 3.50 -1.64
CA CYS A 74 3.26 3.76 -2.11
C CYS A 74 2.76 5.12 -1.58
N PRO A 75 2.04 5.91 -2.39
CA PRO A 75 1.47 7.19 -1.95
C PRO A 75 0.48 7.06 -0.79
N LEU A 76 -0.08 5.86 -0.57
CA LEU A 76 -1.03 5.57 0.51
C LEU A 76 -0.38 5.01 1.78
N TYR A 77 0.96 4.92 1.82
CA TYR A 77 1.69 4.61 3.04
C TYR A 77 1.85 5.88 3.89
N ASP A 78 1.42 5.86 5.14
CA ASP A 78 1.58 6.96 6.08
C ASP A 78 2.99 6.91 6.68
N MET A 79 3.84 7.86 6.30
CA MET A 79 5.23 7.93 6.77
C MET A 79 5.32 8.19 8.27
N LYS A 80 4.36 8.96 8.81
CA LYS A 80 4.34 9.34 10.23
C LYS A 80 3.81 8.19 11.10
N ALA A 81 2.68 7.61 10.72
CA ALA A 81 2.06 6.51 11.46
C ALA A 81 2.72 5.15 11.20
N LYS A 82 3.57 5.05 10.17
CA LYS A 82 4.21 3.82 9.70
C LYS A 82 3.19 2.72 9.40
N SER A 83 2.09 3.09 8.78
CA SER A 83 0.94 2.22 8.52
C SER A 83 0.33 2.49 7.14
N CYS A 84 -0.48 1.55 6.64
CA CYS A 84 -1.19 1.72 5.38
C CYS A 84 -2.52 2.43 5.62
N ALA A 85 -2.74 3.59 5.00
CA ALA A 85 -3.97 4.37 5.19
C ALA A 85 -5.23 3.65 4.68
N VAL A 86 -5.07 2.76 3.69
CA VAL A 86 -6.15 1.97 3.09
C VAL A 86 -6.15 0.51 3.57
N TYR A 87 -5.53 0.21 4.70
CA TYR A 87 -5.35 -1.17 5.17
C TYR A 87 -6.62 -2.06 5.13
N PRO A 88 -7.82 -1.59 5.53
CA PRO A 88 -9.04 -2.40 5.48
C PRO A 88 -9.52 -2.74 4.06
N VAL A 89 -9.19 -1.87 3.09
CA VAL A 89 -9.64 -1.96 1.69
C VAL A 89 -8.46 -2.15 0.73
N ARG A 90 -7.33 -2.66 1.23
CA ARG A 90 -6.12 -2.90 0.42
C ARG A 90 -6.38 -3.85 -0.75
N PRO A 91 -5.65 -3.72 -1.87
CA PRO A 91 -5.83 -4.56 -3.05
C PRO A 91 -5.40 -6.00 -2.78
N LEU A 92 -5.81 -6.92 -3.66
CA LEU A 92 -5.58 -8.36 -3.57
C LEU A 92 -4.12 -8.68 -3.32
N ILE A 93 -3.22 -8.09 -4.12
CA ILE A 93 -1.78 -8.30 -4.01
C ILE A 93 -1.26 -8.01 -2.59
N CYS A 94 -1.79 -7.00 -1.91
CA CYS A 94 -1.43 -6.67 -0.54
C CYS A 94 -2.11 -7.57 0.49
N ARG A 95 -3.29 -8.15 0.19
CA ARG A 95 -3.96 -9.14 1.04
C ARG A 95 -3.27 -10.49 1.03
N MET A 96 -2.64 -10.85 -0.09
CA MET A 96 -1.91 -12.11 -0.24
C MET A 96 -0.62 -12.16 0.58
N LEU A 97 -0.07 -11.02 0.99
CA LEU A 97 1.13 -10.95 1.81
C LEU A 97 0.90 -11.61 3.18
N GLY A 98 1.64 -12.68 3.42
CA GLY A 98 1.51 -13.58 4.56
C GLY A 98 0.69 -14.84 4.29
N PHE A 99 -0.03 -14.92 3.17
CA PHE A 99 -0.98 -16.01 2.87
C PHE A 99 -0.63 -16.82 1.62
N VAL A 100 0.49 -16.53 0.96
CA VAL A 100 1.02 -17.34 -0.13
C VAL A 100 2.51 -17.59 0.09
N GLU A 101 2.99 -18.75 -0.36
CA GLU A 101 4.36 -19.22 -0.09
C GLU A 101 5.45 -18.21 -0.49
N TRP A 102 5.24 -17.52 -1.62
CA TRP A 102 6.20 -16.57 -2.19
C TRP A 102 6.05 -15.13 -1.67
N MET A 103 5.09 -14.86 -0.77
CA MET A 103 4.98 -13.59 -0.04
C MET A 103 4.83 -13.85 1.46
N PRO A 104 5.90 -14.26 2.16
CA PRO A 104 5.80 -14.59 3.58
C PRO A 104 5.46 -13.37 4.44
N CYS A 105 4.92 -13.63 5.64
CA CYS A 105 4.67 -12.59 6.62
C CYS A 105 6.01 -11.95 7.05
N PRO A 106 6.18 -10.62 7.02
CA PRO A 106 7.46 -9.98 7.34
C PRO A 106 7.85 -10.06 8.82
N ILE A 107 6.92 -10.47 9.68
CA ILE A 107 7.16 -10.74 11.10
C ILE A 107 7.02 -12.24 11.42
N GLU A 108 7.10 -13.09 10.39
CA GLU A 108 7.15 -14.55 10.51
C GLU A 108 5.99 -15.16 11.31
N ARG A 109 4.82 -14.51 11.28
CA ARG A 109 3.60 -15.07 11.88
C ARG A 109 3.23 -16.37 11.16
N PRO A 110 2.91 -17.45 11.88
CA PRO A 110 2.46 -18.70 11.26
C PRO A 110 1.03 -18.55 10.76
N LEU A 111 0.89 -18.18 9.49
CA LEU A 111 -0.38 -17.95 8.81
C LEU A 111 -0.73 -19.16 7.93
N PRO A 112 -2.03 -19.43 7.69
CA PRO A 112 -2.43 -20.41 6.71
C PRO A 112 -1.95 -19.97 5.32
N VAL A 113 -1.36 -20.88 4.57
CA VAL A 113 -0.89 -20.64 3.20
C VAL A 113 -1.95 -21.15 2.23
N ALA A 114 -2.44 -20.27 1.36
CA ALA A 114 -3.32 -20.61 0.26
C ALA A 114 -2.54 -21.28 -0.87
N THR A 115 -3.09 -22.36 -1.42
CA THR A 115 -2.47 -23.11 -2.53
C THR A 115 -2.89 -22.53 -3.89
N GLU A 116 -3.98 -21.77 -3.92
CA GLU A 116 -4.59 -21.17 -5.12
C GLU A 116 -3.96 -19.83 -5.53
N GLY A 117 -2.94 -19.36 -4.80
CA GLY A 117 -2.36 -18.02 -4.99
C GLY A 117 -1.90 -17.72 -6.42
N LEU A 118 -1.37 -18.71 -7.14
CA LEU A 118 -0.98 -18.54 -8.55
C LEU A 118 -2.20 -18.38 -9.48
N GLU A 119 -3.29 -19.10 -9.20
CA GLU A 119 -4.52 -18.96 -9.97
C GLU A 119 -5.12 -17.56 -9.78
N TRP A 120 -5.19 -17.09 -8.54
CA TRP A 120 -5.64 -15.73 -8.23
C TRP A 120 -4.79 -14.67 -8.94
N MET A 121 -3.47 -14.81 -8.96
CA MET A 121 -2.60 -13.86 -9.66
C MET A 121 -2.81 -13.86 -11.17
N ARG A 122 -3.06 -15.01 -11.80
CA ARG A 122 -3.39 -15.08 -13.24
C ARG A 122 -4.71 -14.38 -13.54
N GLN A 123 -5.72 -14.63 -12.72
CA GLN A 123 -7.03 -13.97 -12.86
C GLN A 123 -6.92 -12.46 -12.61
N TYR A 124 -6.15 -12.05 -11.59
CA TYR A 124 -5.89 -10.66 -11.27
C TYR A 124 -5.15 -9.93 -12.39
N ALA A 125 -4.16 -10.56 -13.02
CA ALA A 125 -3.46 -9.99 -14.17
C ALA A 125 -4.41 -9.75 -15.37
N ALA A 126 -5.40 -10.63 -15.58
CA ALA A 126 -6.41 -10.46 -16.63
C ALA A 126 -7.34 -9.25 -16.39
N MET A 127 -7.39 -8.72 -15.16
CA MET A 127 -8.11 -7.47 -14.84
C MET A 127 -7.33 -6.20 -15.23
N ASN A 128 -6.11 -6.34 -15.76
CA ASN A 128 -5.24 -5.24 -16.17
C ASN A 128 -5.02 -4.18 -15.06
N PRO A 129 -4.53 -4.60 -13.88
CA PRO A 129 -4.37 -3.69 -12.74
C PRO A 129 -3.30 -2.63 -13.05
N ARG A 130 -3.53 -1.40 -12.57
CA ARG A 130 -2.62 -0.27 -12.78
C ARG A 130 -1.91 0.10 -11.47
N PRO A 131 -0.70 0.66 -11.51
CA PRO A 131 -0.02 1.14 -10.31
C PRO A 131 -0.86 2.19 -9.57
N ILE A 132 -0.97 2.09 -8.25
CA ILE A 132 -1.68 3.05 -7.38
C ILE A 132 -1.28 4.51 -7.66
N PRO A 133 -0.01 4.88 -7.90
CA PRO A 133 0.35 6.26 -8.23
C PRO A 133 -0.39 6.81 -9.45
N ARG A 134 -0.69 5.98 -10.45
CA ARG A 134 -1.47 6.39 -11.62
C ARG A 134 -2.93 6.63 -11.26
N TRP A 135 -3.52 5.75 -10.45
CA TRP A 135 -4.87 5.94 -9.95
C TRP A 135 -5.02 7.23 -9.14
N VAL A 136 -4.07 7.51 -8.24
CA VAL A 136 -4.07 8.74 -7.45
C VAL A 136 -3.99 9.97 -8.38
N ALA A 137 -3.11 9.94 -9.38
CA ALA A 137 -2.98 11.03 -10.35
C ALA A 137 -4.27 11.27 -11.16
N ASP A 138 -4.93 10.19 -11.61
CA ASP A 138 -6.16 10.25 -12.42
C ASP A 138 -7.38 10.71 -11.59
N SER A 139 -7.42 10.40 -10.29
CA SER A 139 -8.57 10.66 -9.40
C SER A 139 -8.76 12.11 -8.95
N GLY A 140 -7.80 12.99 -9.28
CA GLY A 140 -7.77 14.36 -8.76
C GLY A 140 -7.49 14.46 -7.26
N LEU A 141 -7.15 13.35 -6.58
CA LEU A 141 -6.55 13.36 -5.25
C LEU A 141 -5.13 13.95 -5.38
N SER A 142 -4.97 15.26 -5.18
CA SER A 142 -3.70 15.92 -5.46
C SER A 142 -2.57 15.45 -4.53
N ILE A 143 -1.58 14.75 -5.08
CA ILE A 143 -0.25 14.63 -4.50
C ILE A 143 0.44 15.97 -4.74
N ARG A 144 0.62 16.79 -3.71
CA ARG A 144 1.60 17.87 -3.84
C ARG A 144 2.97 17.20 -3.85
N ARG A 145 3.58 17.06 -5.02
CA ARG A 145 5.02 16.77 -5.11
C ARG A 145 5.72 17.93 -4.42
N GLN A 146 6.15 17.74 -3.18
CA GLN A 146 7.18 18.60 -2.63
C GLN A 146 8.41 18.36 -3.50
N ALA A 147 8.91 19.42 -4.14
CA ALA A 147 10.25 19.40 -4.70
C ALA A 147 11.20 18.95 -3.58
N PRO A 148 12.30 18.23 -3.90
CA PRO A 148 13.28 17.85 -2.90
C PRO A 148 13.65 19.11 -2.10
N THR A 149 13.32 19.09 -0.80
CA THR A 149 13.74 20.14 0.11
C THR A 149 15.25 20.19 0.03
N ASP A 150 15.73 21.40 -0.24
CA ASP A 150 17.13 21.80 -0.28
C ASP A 150 17.99 20.98 0.71
N GLN A 151 19.16 20.52 0.25
CA GLN A 151 20.08 19.65 1.00
C GLN A 151 20.67 20.29 2.26
N SER A 152 20.17 21.45 2.67
CA SER A 152 20.60 22.23 3.82
C SER A 152 19.94 21.81 5.15
N GLU A 153 18.84 21.03 5.15
CA GLU A 153 18.17 20.62 6.41
C GLU A 153 18.67 19.31 7.04
N VAL A 154 19.46 18.50 6.32
CA VAL A 154 20.06 17.26 6.87
C VAL A 154 21.13 17.56 7.93
N ALA A 155 21.64 18.79 7.99
CA ALA A 155 22.66 19.20 8.96
C ALA A 155 22.12 19.52 10.37
N ARG A 156 20.80 19.59 10.59
CA ARG A 156 20.23 20.01 11.89
C ARG A 156 19.95 18.89 12.90
N TRP A 157 20.11 17.63 12.52
CA TRP A 157 19.89 16.47 13.39
C TRP A 157 21.18 15.73 13.78
N ALA A 158 22.33 16.32 13.44
CA ALA A 158 23.66 15.83 13.78
C ALA A 158 24.41 16.78 14.75
N SER A 159 23.68 17.38 15.69
CA SER A 159 24.23 18.16 16.81
C SER A 159 23.67 17.64 18.12
#